data_AF-A0A6J2SR80-F1
#
_entry.id   AF-A0A6J2SR80-F1
#
_cell.length_a   1.000
_cell.length_b   1.000
_cell.length_c   1.000
_cell.angle_alpha   90.00
_cell.angle_beta   90.00
_cell.angle_gamma   90.00
#
_symmetry.space_group_name_H-M   'P 1'
#
loop_
_entity.id
_entity.type
_entity.pdbx_description
1 polymer ?
#
loop_
_entity_poly.entity_id
_entity_poly.type
_entity_poly.pdbx_seq_one_letter_code
_entity_poly.pdbx_strand_id
1 'polypeptide(L)'
;MIAVDFANKLRTASSNICSLLQRPGIVLQFCLLLLLLVGACRALGELVCNSNGFCFCTGHEDGDLVPDCTDCRAYYRCGVNSIQHELCPPALIFDVQLLACMPGKCPRSDGGCPGPHPNGSTLPPPPPPPANCLEQEVKCSFHGQILPHASHCRFFWTCVETCPVLGFCELGTWFDRQKFVCDLPSNVHNCPQGID
;
A
#
# COMPACT_ATOMS: atom_id res chain seq x y z
N MET A 1 31.04 48.54 33.06
CA MET A 1 31.50 49.25 31.84
C MET A 1 31.75 48.28 30.67
N ILE A 2 30.88 47.28 30.47
CA ILE A 2 31.03 46.24 29.42
C ILE A 2 29.73 46.09 28.59
N ALA A 3 28.59 46.60 29.06
CA ALA A 3 27.30 46.49 28.37
C ALA A 3 27.05 47.58 27.30
N VAL A 4 27.86 48.64 27.23
CA VAL A 4 27.70 49.73 26.25
C VAL A 4 28.43 49.42 24.93
N ASP A 5 29.43 48.54 24.95
CA ASP A 5 30.22 48.16 23.77
C ASP A 5 29.47 47.20 22.82
N PHE A 6 28.65 46.30 23.35
CA PHE A 6 27.88 45.34 22.53
C PHE A 6 26.74 46.01 21.74
N ALA A 7 26.09 47.02 22.33
CA ALA A 7 25.00 47.76 21.69
C ALA A 7 25.49 48.66 20.54
N ASN A 8 26.71 49.20 20.63
CA ASN A 8 27.30 49.99 19.56
C ASN A 8 27.76 49.13 18.37
N LYS A 9 28.27 47.91 18.61
CA LYS A 9 28.59 46.94 17.55
C LYS A 9 27.36 46.44 16.77
N LEU A 10 26.20 46.36 17.44
CA LEU A 10 24.92 46.02 16.81
C LEU A 10 24.34 47.17 15.96
N ARG A 11 24.55 48.45 16.36
CA ARG A 11 24.11 49.61 15.57
C ARG A 11 24.92 49.83 14.30
N THR A 12 26.23 49.60 14.31
CA THR A 12 27.06 49.73 13.09
C THR A 12 26.88 48.56 12.11
N ALA A 13 26.47 47.38 12.60
CA ALA A 13 26.06 46.28 11.73
C ALA A 13 24.72 46.59 11.01
N SER A 14 23.77 47.25 11.69
CA SER A 14 22.46 47.61 11.14
C SER A 14 22.52 48.62 9.98
N SER A 15 23.41 49.63 10.02
CA SER A 15 23.49 50.64 8.94
C SER A 15 24.18 50.14 7.66
N ASN A 16 25.13 49.21 7.80
CA ASN A 16 25.86 48.62 6.66
C ASN A 16 25.03 47.55 5.93
N ILE A 17 24.14 46.84 6.64
CA ILE A 17 23.21 45.89 6.04
C ILE A 17 22.07 46.62 5.30
N CYS A 18 21.59 47.74 5.85
CA CYS A 18 20.51 48.54 5.24
C CYS A 18 20.94 49.23 3.92
N SER A 19 22.22 49.60 3.79
CA SER A 19 22.77 50.21 2.56
C SER A 19 23.09 49.19 1.45
N LEU A 20 23.28 47.91 1.80
CA LEU A 20 23.37 46.80 0.84
C LEU A 20 21.97 46.36 0.33
N LEU A 21 20.93 46.50 1.16
CA LEU A 21 19.53 46.27 0.79
C LEU A 21 18.91 47.39 -0.08
N GLN A 22 19.58 48.53 -0.23
CA GLN A 22 19.10 49.66 -1.06
C GLN A 22 19.59 49.59 -2.52
N ARG A 23 20.41 48.59 -2.87
CA ARG A 23 20.82 48.33 -4.26
C ARG A 23 19.82 47.37 -4.89
N PRO A 24 19.06 47.79 -5.94
CA PRO A 24 18.03 46.95 -6.54
C PRO A 24 18.58 45.61 -7.06
N GLY A 25 19.86 45.57 -7.45
CA GLY A 25 20.53 44.34 -7.88
C GLY A 25 20.73 43.31 -6.76
N ILE A 26 20.99 43.73 -5.52
CA ILE A 26 21.20 42.82 -4.39
C ILE A 26 19.85 42.22 -3.95
N VAL A 27 18.81 43.05 -3.87
CA VAL A 27 17.45 42.57 -3.58
C VAL A 27 16.97 41.61 -4.67
N LEU A 28 17.20 41.92 -5.95
CA LEU A 28 16.84 41.03 -7.05
C LEU A 28 17.60 39.71 -7.00
N GLN A 29 18.88 39.73 -6.61
CA GLN A 29 19.72 38.54 -6.52
C GLN A 29 19.39 37.67 -5.31
N PHE A 30 19.06 38.26 -4.17
CA PHE A 30 18.48 37.54 -3.02
C PHE A 30 17.09 36.99 -3.35
N CYS A 31 16.26 37.73 -4.08
CA CYS A 31 14.94 37.28 -4.50
C CYS A 31 15.06 36.13 -5.52
N LEU A 32 15.99 36.21 -6.49
CA LEU A 32 16.32 35.11 -7.40
C LEU A 32 16.87 33.90 -6.66
N LEU A 33 17.74 34.08 -5.67
CA LEU A 33 18.27 32.99 -4.85
C LEU A 33 17.17 32.36 -3.98
N LEU A 34 16.27 33.16 -3.40
CA LEU A 34 15.10 32.69 -2.66
C LEU A 34 14.10 31.99 -3.59
N LEU A 35 13.88 32.49 -4.80
CA LEU A 35 13.03 31.83 -5.81
C LEU A 35 13.67 30.53 -6.31
N LEU A 36 14.99 30.46 -6.42
CA LEU A 36 15.73 29.23 -6.73
C LEU A 36 15.71 28.25 -5.54
N LEU A 37 15.82 28.72 -4.30
CA LEU A 37 15.73 27.90 -3.10
C LEU A 37 14.30 27.40 -2.86
N VAL A 38 13.28 28.23 -3.01
CA VAL A 38 11.86 27.87 -2.95
C VAL A 38 11.48 26.99 -4.14
N GLY A 39 12.03 27.24 -5.33
CA GLY A 39 11.88 26.41 -6.52
C GLY A 39 12.56 25.05 -6.40
N ALA A 40 13.72 24.96 -5.74
CA ALA A 40 14.40 23.72 -5.41
C ALA A 40 13.73 22.98 -4.24
N CYS A 41 13.09 23.71 -3.29
CA CYS A 41 12.36 23.11 -2.18
C CYS A 41 11.09 22.37 -2.65
N ARG A 42 10.53 22.75 -3.81
CA ARG A 42 9.42 22.01 -4.44
C ARG A 42 9.83 20.62 -4.98
N ALA A 43 11.13 20.31 -5.03
CA ALA A 43 11.64 19.03 -5.50
C ALA A 43 12.09 18.08 -4.37
N LEU A 44 11.93 18.48 -3.11
CA LEU A 44 12.18 17.63 -1.93
C LEU A 44 10.86 17.15 -1.30
N GLY A 45 9.87 16.80 -2.13
CA GLY A 45 8.87 15.83 -1.69
C GLY A 45 9.63 14.54 -1.46
N GLU A 46 9.76 14.11 -0.21
CA GLU A 46 10.32 12.81 0.13
C GLU A 46 9.57 11.77 -0.71
N LEU A 47 10.25 11.20 -1.69
CA LEU A 47 9.68 10.16 -2.53
C LEU A 47 9.41 8.95 -1.63
N VAL A 48 8.18 8.85 -1.13
CA VAL A 48 7.69 7.66 -0.43
C VAL A 48 7.49 6.59 -1.50
N CYS A 49 8.56 5.87 -1.78
CA CYS A 49 8.56 4.74 -2.69
C CYS A 49 8.80 3.46 -1.91
N ASN A 50 8.32 2.33 -2.44
CA ASN A 50 8.69 1.03 -1.88
C ASN A 50 10.23 0.86 -1.97
N SER A 51 10.82 -0.01 -1.14
CA SER A 51 12.25 -0.37 -1.15
C SER A 51 12.75 -0.84 -2.52
N ASN A 52 11.83 -1.22 -3.41
CA ASN A 52 12.11 -1.65 -4.79
C ASN A 52 12.10 -0.49 -5.81
N GLY A 53 11.95 0.77 -5.38
CA GLY A 53 11.98 1.95 -6.26
C GLY A 53 10.73 2.14 -7.12
N PHE A 54 9.67 1.37 -6.89
CA PHE A 54 8.36 1.59 -7.51
C PHE A 54 7.53 2.57 -6.67
N CYS A 55 7.05 3.63 -7.31
CA CYS A 55 6.34 4.72 -6.66
C CYS A 55 4.89 4.76 -7.18
N PHE A 56 3.96 4.25 -6.39
CA PHE A 56 2.55 4.06 -6.79
C PHE A 56 1.79 5.38 -6.95
N CYS A 57 2.18 6.42 -6.20
CA CYS A 57 1.51 7.73 -6.17
C CYS A 57 2.23 8.80 -6.99
N THR A 58 3.17 8.43 -7.86
CA THR A 58 3.88 9.42 -8.68
C THR A 58 2.93 10.03 -9.70
N GLY A 59 2.70 11.34 -9.61
CA GLY A 59 1.78 12.06 -10.49
C GLY A 59 0.32 12.07 -10.02
N HIS A 60 0.05 11.56 -8.81
CA HIS A 60 -1.25 11.57 -8.16
C HIS A 60 -1.28 12.58 -7.00
N GLU A 61 -2.44 13.19 -6.75
CA GLU A 61 -2.65 14.16 -5.67
C GLU A 61 -2.96 13.47 -4.33
N ASP A 62 -2.91 14.23 -3.23
CA ASP A 62 -3.34 13.75 -1.92
C ASP A 62 -4.82 13.34 -1.95
N GLY A 63 -5.12 12.13 -1.49
CA GLY A 63 -6.47 11.54 -1.53
C GLY A 63 -6.76 10.66 -2.74
N ASP A 64 -5.91 10.68 -3.77
CA ASP A 64 -6.08 9.83 -4.96
C ASP A 64 -6.03 8.34 -4.60
N LEU A 65 -6.85 7.56 -5.28
CA LEU A 65 -6.88 6.11 -5.17
C LEU A 65 -6.27 5.47 -6.41
N VAL A 66 -5.21 4.69 -6.21
CA VAL A 66 -4.47 4.01 -7.27
C VAL A 66 -4.64 2.50 -7.10
N PRO A 67 -4.95 1.73 -8.16
CA PRO A 67 -5.09 0.28 -8.04
C PRO A 67 -3.78 -0.40 -7.65
N ASP A 68 -3.85 -1.47 -6.85
CA ASP A 68 -2.72 -2.40 -6.73
C ASP A 68 -2.72 -3.34 -7.97
N CYS A 69 -1.60 -3.35 -8.69
CA CYS A 69 -1.43 -4.14 -9.89
C CYS A 69 -1.02 -5.61 -9.62
N THR A 70 -0.67 -5.92 -8.37
CA THR A 70 -0.35 -7.27 -7.88
C THR A 70 -1.50 -7.91 -7.12
N ASP A 71 -2.32 -7.12 -6.41
CA ASP A 71 -3.54 -7.56 -5.74
C ASP A 71 -4.75 -6.78 -6.23
N CYS A 72 -5.54 -7.40 -7.10
CA CYS A 72 -6.79 -6.86 -7.64
C CYS A 72 -7.84 -6.44 -6.58
N ARG A 73 -7.72 -6.92 -5.34
CA ARG A 73 -8.63 -6.61 -4.24
C ARG A 73 -8.15 -5.41 -3.42
N ALA A 74 -6.99 -4.86 -3.73
CA ALA A 74 -6.39 -3.79 -2.97
C ALA A 74 -6.15 -2.53 -3.82
N TYR A 75 -6.00 -1.42 -3.13
CA TYR A 75 -5.66 -0.14 -3.70
C TYR A 75 -4.79 0.65 -2.73
N TYR A 76 -4.09 1.65 -3.27
CA TYR A 76 -3.31 2.60 -2.53
C TYR A 76 -4.05 3.91 -2.42
N ARG A 77 -4.14 4.45 -1.20
CA ARG A 77 -4.53 5.83 -0.95
C ARG A 77 -3.27 6.68 -0.89
N CYS A 78 -3.15 7.60 -1.84
CA CYS A 78 -2.05 8.53 -1.92
C CYS A 78 -2.19 9.62 -0.87
N GLY A 79 -1.11 9.88 -0.15
CA GLY A 79 -1.01 10.99 0.77
C GLY A 79 0.29 11.76 0.56
N VAL A 80 0.35 13.01 1.03
CA VAL A 80 1.52 13.90 0.82
C VAL A 80 2.87 13.21 1.15
N ASN A 81 2.93 12.48 2.27
CA ASN A 81 4.14 11.75 2.72
C ASN A 81 3.81 10.33 3.22
N SER A 82 2.70 9.75 2.78
CA SER A 82 2.29 8.42 3.23
C SER A 82 1.47 7.73 2.16
N ILE A 83 1.77 6.46 1.90
CA ILE A 83 0.94 5.60 1.06
C ILE A 83 0.27 4.59 1.98
N GLN A 84 -1.05 4.54 1.96
CA GLN A 84 -1.81 3.52 2.69
C GLN A 84 -2.26 2.44 1.71
N HIS A 85 -1.97 1.18 2.04
CA HIS A 85 -2.42 0.03 1.27
C HIS A 85 -3.69 -0.53 1.90
N GLU A 86 -4.81 -0.46 1.18
CA GLU A 86 -6.14 -0.81 1.68
C GLU A 86 -6.72 -1.98 0.88
N LEU A 87 -7.28 -2.96 1.58
CA LEU A 87 -8.00 -4.09 0.98
C LEU A 87 -9.49 -3.81 0.95
N CYS A 88 -10.12 -4.11 -0.18
CA CYS A 88 -11.57 -4.14 -0.30
C CYS A 88 -12.19 -5.21 0.63
N PRO A 89 -13.44 -4.98 1.08
CA PRO A 89 -14.22 -6.01 1.77
C PRO A 89 -14.26 -7.34 0.99
N PRO A 90 -14.51 -8.47 1.67
CA PRO A 90 -14.56 -9.78 1.01
C PRO A 90 -15.53 -9.80 -0.18
N ALA A 91 -15.10 -10.48 -1.26
CA ALA A 91 -15.80 -10.59 -2.55
C ALA A 91 -15.94 -9.30 -3.38
N LEU A 92 -15.28 -8.20 -2.98
CA LEU A 92 -15.17 -6.98 -3.78
C LEU A 92 -13.75 -6.81 -4.34
N ILE A 93 -13.66 -6.14 -5.49
CA ILE A 93 -12.41 -5.74 -6.14
C ILE A 93 -12.39 -4.22 -6.30
N PHE A 94 -11.21 -3.63 -6.39
CA PHE A 94 -11.11 -2.19 -6.64
C PHE A 94 -11.37 -1.87 -8.11
N ASP A 95 -12.40 -1.07 -8.37
CA ASP A 95 -12.75 -0.56 -9.68
C ASP A 95 -12.13 0.84 -9.87
N VAL A 96 -11.27 0.99 -10.88
CA VAL A 96 -10.53 2.24 -11.12
C VAL A 96 -11.41 3.30 -11.77
N GLN A 97 -12.46 2.91 -12.48
CA GLN A 97 -13.37 3.89 -13.12
C GLN A 97 -14.27 4.53 -12.07
N LEU A 98 -14.70 3.75 -11.08
CA LEU A 98 -15.56 4.20 -9.99
C LEU A 98 -14.78 4.64 -8.75
N LEU A 99 -13.47 4.37 -8.70
CA LEU A 99 -12.60 4.59 -7.54
C LEU A 99 -13.18 3.99 -6.26
N ALA A 100 -13.75 2.78 -6.36
CA ALA A 100 -14.50 2.14 -5.28
C ALA A 100 -14.42 0.60 -5.34
N CYS A 101 -14.69 -0.03 -4.20
CA CYS A 101 -14.79 -1.49 -4.12
C CYS A 101 -16.14 -1.96 -4.67
N MET A 102 -16.11 -2.75 -5.74
CA MET A 102 -17.28 -3.23 -6.45
C MET A 102 -17.25 -4.76 -6.60
N PRO A 103 -18.41 -5.42 -6.72
CA PRO A 103 -18.45 -6.84 -7.02
C PRO A 103 -17.73 -7.13 -8.34
N GLY A 104 -16.78 -8.07 -8.33
CA GLY A 104 -16.03 -8.42 -9.53
C GLY A 104 -15.13 -9.64 -9.35
N LYS A 105 -14.34 -9.94 -10.38
CA LYS A 105 -13.43 -11.09 -10.41
C LYS A 105 -12.01 -10.62 -10.72
N CYS A 106 -11.05 -11.31 -10.16
CA CYS A 106 -9.64 -11.15 -10.48
C CYS A 106 -9.23 -12.09 -11.63
N PRO A 107 -8.21 -11.73 -12.45
CA PRO A 107 -7.47 -10.46 -12.45
C PRO A 107 -8.28 -9.29 -13.04
N ARG A 108 -7.91 -8.05 -12.72
CA ARG A 108 -8.58 -6.85 -13.25
C ARG A 108 -8.26 -6.70 -14.75
N SER A 109 -9.22 -6.26 -15.56
CA SER A 109 -9.07 -6.12 -17.02
C SER A 109 -9.39 -4.73 -17.55
N ASP A 110 -9.22 -3.70 -16.72
CA ASP A 110 -9.68 -2.33 -16.96
C ASP A 110 -8.57 -1.39 -17.45
N GLY A 111 -7.35 -1.90 -17.68
CA GLY A 111 -6.24 -1.13 -18.24
C GLY A 111 -5.63 -0.09 -17.28
N GLY A 112 -6.04 -0.08 -16.00
CA GLY A 112 -5.52 0.86 -14.99
C GLY A 112 -4.07 0.61 -14.58
N CYS A 113 -3.46 -0.48 -15.04
CA CYS A 113 -2.06 -0.81 -14.79
C CYS A 113 -1.25 -0.67 -16.09
N PRO A 114 -0.27 0.24 -16.16
CA PRO A 114 0.58 0.37 -17.34
C PRO A 114 1.42 -0.91 -17.48
N GLY A 115 1.25 -1.61 -18.61
CA GLY A 115 2.13 -2.70 -19.00
C GLY A 115 3.58 -2.25 -19.17
N PRO A 116 4.54 -3.18 -19.09
CA PRO A 116 4.59 -4.20 -20.12
C PRO A 116 4.52 -5.59 -19.47
N HIS A 117 3.77 -6.52 -20.04
CA HIS A 117 3.97 -7.94 -19.70
C HIS A 117 4.59 -8.71 -20.87
N PRO A 118 5.89 -8.55 -21.13
CA PRO A 118 6.72 -9.62 -21.62
C PRO A 118 7.13 -10.42 -20.38
N ASN A 119 6.38 -11.49 -20.14
CA ASN A 119 6.60 -12.51 -19.12
C ASN A 119 6.37 -12.16 -17.64
N GLY A 120 5.74 -13.17 -17.01
CA GLY A 120 5.42 -13.35 -15.61
C GLY A 120 6.31 -12.64 -14.60
N SER A 121 5.64 -12.11 -13.57
CA SER A 121 6.22 -12.03 -12.23
C SER A 121 6.94 -13.35 -11.96
N THR A 122 8.26 -13.28 -11.87
CA THR A 122 9.09 -14.38 -11.37
C THR A 122 8.97 -14.41 -9.85
N LEU A 123 7.75 -14.59 -9.33
CA LEU A 123 7.65 -15.61 -8.30
C LEU A 123 8.01 -16.92 -9.01
N PRO A 124 8.76 -17.85 -8.38
CA PRO A 124 8.88 -19.19 -8.93
C PRO A 124 7.48 -19.64 -9.32
N PRO A 125 7.28 -20.18 -10.55
CA PRO A 125 5.96 -20.60 -10.99
C PRO A 125 5.36 -21.42 -9.85
N PRO A 126 4.16 -21.05 -9.33
CA PRO A 126 3.53 -21.87 -8.32
C PRO A 126 3.56 -23.30 -8.85
N PRO A 127 3.98 -24.27 -8.02
CA PRO A 127 4.10 -25.65 -8.46
C PRO A 127 2.83 -25.99 -9.23
N PRO A 128 2.95 -26.60 -10.44
CA PRO A 128 1.80 -26.85 -11.28
C PRO A 128 0.72 -27.48 -10.39
N PRO A 129 -0.51 -26.93 -10.40
CA PRO A 129 -1.58 -27.48 -9.59
C PRO A 129 -1.59 -28.99 -9.83
N PRO A 130 -1.58 -29.81 -8.76
CA PRO A 130 -1.51 -31.26 -8.92
C PRO A 130 -2.57 -31.66 -9.93
N ALA A 131 -2.15 -32.38 -10.97
CA ALA A 131 -2.82 -32.44 -12.28
C ALA A 131 -4.26 -33.00 -12.26
N ASN A 132 -4.82 -33.30 -11.10
CA ASN A 132 -6.17 -33.80 -10.95
C ASN A 132 -6.88 -33.04 -9.82
N CYS A 133 -7.54 -31.92 -10.15
CA CYS A 133 -8.62 -31.36 -9.31
C CYS A 133 -9.93 -32.17 -9.46
N LEU A 134 -9.80 -33.48 -9.68
CA LEU A 134 -10.89 -34.38 -10.01
C LEU A 134 -11.44 -34.95 -8.70
N GLU A 135 -12.73 -34.68 -8.47
CA GLU A 135 -13.58 -35.27 -7.43
C GLU A 135 -13.17 -34.99 -5.98
N GLN A 136 -13.20 -33.72 -5.58
CA GLN A 136 -13.23 -33.34 -4.17
C GLN A 136 -14.64 -32.97 -3.73
N GLU A 137 -15.00 -33.36 -2.50
CA GLU A 137 -16.23 -32.97 -1.78
C GLU A 137 -16.36 -31.44 -1.64
N VAL A 138 -15.25 -30.72 -1.80
CA VAL A 138 -15.14 -29.28 -1.65
C VAL A 138 -15.28 -28.61 -3.01
N LYS A 139 -16.41 -27.93 -3.22
CA LYS A 139 -16.69 -27.16 -4.43
C LYS A 139 -16.32 -25.69 -4.25
N CYS A 140 -15.35 -25.23 -5.03
CA CYS A 140 -15.01 -23.81 -5.13
C CYS A 140 -16.04 -23.05 -5.97
N SER A 141 -16.50 -21.90 -5.46
CA SER A 141 -17.39 -20.97 -6.14
C SER A 141 -16.62 -19.89 -6.91
N PHE A 142 -15.48 -19.44 -6.39
CA PHE A 142 -14.63 -18.41 -7.01
C PHE A 142 -13.16 -18.52 -6.55
N HIS A 143 -12.24 -18.00 -7.37
CA HIS A 143 -10.82 -17.90 -7.04
C HIS A 143 -10.61 -17.02 -5.79
N GLY A 144 -9.83 -17.50 -4.83
CA GLY A 144 -9.57 -16.85 -3.55
C GLY A 144 -10.63 -17.11 -2.48
N GLN A 145 -11.66 -17.91 -2.76
CA GLN A 145 -12.61 -18.34 -1.73
C GLN A 145 -11.88 -19.16 -0.66
N ILE A 146 -12.20 -18.90 0.61
CA ILE A 146 -11.73 -19.70 1.74
C ILE A 146 -12.92 -20.48 2.29
N LEU A 147 -12.75 -21.79 2.49
CA LEU A 147 -13.78 -22.68 3.03
C LEU A 147 -13.26 -23.39 4.27
N PRO A 148 -14.08 -23.57 5.32
CA PRO A 148 -13.67 -24.35 6.48
C PRO A 148 -13.50 -25.83 6.11
N HIS A 149 -12.54 -26.50 6.74
CA HIS A 149 -12.47 -27.96 6.66
C HIS A 149 -13.62 -28.58 7.46
N ALA A 150 -14.22 -29.68 6.96
CA ALA A 150 -15.36 -30.31 7.62
C ALA A 150 -15.01 -30.82 9.03
N SER A 151 -13.93 -31.60 9.14
CA SER A 151 -13.52 -32.30 10.36
C SER A 151 -12.37 -31.68 11.16
N HIS A 152 -11.46 -30.91 10.56
CA HIS A 152 -10.21 -30.50 11.21
C HIS A 152 -10.18 -29.00 11.49
N CYS A 153 -10.12 -28.61 12.75
CA CYS A 153 -10.17 -27.20 13.16
C CYS A 153 -8.93 -26.38 12.81
N ARG A 154 -7.80 -27.02 12.53
CA ARG A 154 -6.59 -26.33 12.05
C ARG A 154 -6.58 -26.15 10.54
N PHE A 155 -7.47 -26.83 9.81
CA PHE A 155 -7.41 -26.89 8.35
C PHE A 155 -8.50 -26.02 7.73
N PHE A 156 -8.18 -25.47 6.57
CA PHE A 156 -9.11 -24.75 5.71
C PHE A 156 -8.74 -25.01 4.26
N TRP A 157 -9.61 -24.62 3.34
CA TRP A 157 -9.35 -24.70 1.91
C TRP A 157 -9.23 -23.30 1.34
N THR A 158 -8.24 -23.07 0.49
CA THR A 158 -8.12 -21.87 -0.35
C THR A 158 -8.33 -22.28 -1.80
N CYS A 159 -9.29 -21.66 -2.46
CA CYS A 159 -9.60 -21.95 -3.85
C CYS A 159 -8.63 -21.21 -4.77
N VAL A 160 -7.82 -21.94 -5.53
CA VAL A 160 -7.05 -21.40 -6.66
C VAL A 160 -7.81 -21.75 -7.92
N GLU A 161 -8.46 -20.75 -8.51
CA GLU A 161 -9.42 -20.90 -9.60
C GLU A 161 -10.62 -21.73 -9.17
N THR A 162 -10.74 -22.97 -9.65
CA THR A 162 -11.78 -23.92 -9.26
C THR A 162 -11.24 -25.06 -8.39
N CYS A 163 -9.93 -25.07 -8.11
CA CYS A 163 -9.26 -26.13 -7.38
C CYS A 163 -9.10 -25.77 -5.89
N PRO A 164 -9.68 -26.54 -4.96
CA PRO A 164 -9.45 -26.34 -3.53
C PRO A 164 -8.05 -26.80 -3.15
N VAL A 165 -7.29 -25.94 -2.48
CA VAL A 165 -5.95 -26.23 -1.95
C VAL A 165 -6.03 -26.25 -0.42
N LEU A 166 -5.51 -27.30 0.21
CA LEU A 166 -5.52 -27.43 1.66
C LEU A 166 -4.53 -26.44 2.30
N GLY A 167 -5.04 -25.63 3.23
CA GLY A 167 -4.29 -24.69 4.06
C GLY A 167 -4.33 -25.08 5.54
N PHE A 168 -3.39 -24.51 6.30
CA PHE A 168 -3.19 -24.80 7.72
C PHE A 168 -3.06 -23.50 8.51
N CYS A 169 -3.78 -23.41 9.63
CA CYS A 169 -3.53 -22.38 10.63
C CYS A 169 -2.20 -22.63 11.36
N GLU A 170 -1.61 -21.55 11.88
CA GLU A 170 -0.41 -21.63 12.71
C GLU A 170 -0.62 -22.53 13.92
N LEU A 171 0.45 -23.13 14.42
CA LEU A 171 0.39 -24.03 15.57
C LEU A 171 -0.22 -23.30 16.78
N GLY A 172 -1.23 -23.91 17.38
CA GLY A 172 -1.95 -23.33 18.51
C GLY A 172 -3.11 -22.40 18.13
N THR A 173 -3.42 -22.25 16.84
CA THR A 173 -4.58 -21.46 16.36
C THR A 173 -5.57 -22.32 15.57
N TRP A 174 -6.85 -21.95 15.61
CA TRP A 174 -7.95 -22.67 14.94
C TRP A 174 -8.63 -21.75 13.93
N PHE A 175 -9.19 -22.37 12.88
CA PHE A 175 -9.89 -21.65 11.84
C PHE A 175 -11.30 -21.26 12.31
N ASP A 176 -11.53 -19.95 12.46
CA ASP A 176 -12.85 -19.39 12.71
C ASP A 176 -13.71 -19.52 11.45
N ARG A 177 -14.69 -20.44 11.49
CA ARG A 177 -15.53 -20.79 10.33
C ARG A 177 -16.50 -19.68 9.89
N GLN A 178 -16.67 -18.62 10.69
CA GLN A 178 -17.54 -17.48 10.38
C GLN A 178 -16.74 -16.28 9.91
N LYS A 179 -15.57 -16.03 10.51
CA LYS A 179 -14.69 -14.91 10.15
C LYS A 179 -13.71 -15.25 9.02
N PHE A 180 -13.56 -16.54 8.69
CA PHE A 180 -12.63 -17.05 7.68
C PHE A 180 -11.17 -16.67 7.97
N VAL A 181 -10.77 -16.72 9.25
CA VAL A 181 -9.43 -16.37 9.73
C VAL A 181 -8.97 -17.35 10.82
N CYS A 182 -7.67 -17.53 10.96
CA CYS A 182 -7.11 -18.27 12.08
C CYS A 182 -7.09 -17.39 13.33
N ASP A 183 -7.60 -17.90 14.44
CA ASP A 183 -7.70 -17.19 15.71
C ASP A 183 -7.34 -18.14 16.87
N LEU A 184 -7.17 -17.59 18.07
CA LEU A 184 -6.91 -18.38 19.26
C LEU A 184 -8.08 -19.33 19.55
N PRO A 185 -7.83 -20.56 20.02
CA PRO A 185 -8.89 -21.54 20.33
C PRO A 185 -9.94 -21.02 21.30
N SER A 186 -9.57 -20.08 22.19
CA SER A 186 -10.50 -19.41 23.10
C SER A 186 -11.56 -18.56 22.39
N ASN A 187 -11.28 -18.10 21.16
CA ASN A 187 -12.14 -17.23 20.36
C ASN A 187 -12.93 -18.00 19.29
N VAL A 188 -12.61 -19.29 19.08
CA VAL A 188 -13.19 -20.13 18.03
C VAL A 188 -14.16 -21.14 18.66
N HIS A 189 -15.44 -20.81 18.63
CA HIS A 189 -16.53 -21.67 19.13
C HIS A 189 -17.30 -22.39 18.03
N ASN A 190 -17.02 -22.04 16.78
CA ASN A 190 -17.71 -22.51 15.58
C ASN A 190 -16.94 -23.64 14.87
N CYS A 191 -16.05 -24.31 15.60
CA CYS A 191 -15.42 -25.55 15.18
C CYS A 191 -15.61 -26.60 16.29
N PRO A 192 -16.05 -27.84 15.99
CA PRO A 192 -16.28 -28.84 17.01
C PRO A 192 -14.99 -29.11 17.80
N GLN A 193 -15.02 -28.84 19.11
CA GLN A 193 -13.92 -29.14 20.02
C GLN A 193 -13.73 -30.66 20.13
N GLY A 194 -12.49 -31.13 20.08
CA GLY A 194 -12.13 -32.53 20.37
C GLY A 194 -12.17 -33.50 19.19
N ILE A 195 -12.03 -32.99 17.96
CA ILE A 195 -11.72 -33.81 16.78
C ILE A 195 -10.47 -33.23 16.13
N ASP A 196 -9.33 -33.55 16.73
CA ASP A 196 -8.00 -33.45 16.14
C ASP A 196 -7.60 -34.78 15.48
#